data_AF-A0A1E3GZ94-F1
#
_entry.id   AF-A0A1E3GZ94-F1
#
_cell.length_a   1.000
_cell.length_b   1.000
_cell.length_c   1.000
_cell.angle_alpha   90.00
_cell.angle_beta   90.00
_cell.angle_gamma   90.00
#
_symmetry.space_group_name_H-M   'P 1'
#
loop_
_entity.id
_entity.type
_entity.pdbx_description
1 polymer ?
#
loop_
_entity_poly.entity_id
_entity_poly.type
_entity_poly.pdbx_seq_one_letter_code
_entity_poly.pdbx_strand_id
1 'polypeptide(L)' 'MLRASHLWVPHWFKATRWLAYWDVYDRPEIVPPYGAASMDIWWLDRAKAEKIGKGI' A
#
# COMPACT_ATOMS: atom_id res chain seq x y z
N MET A 1 -6.77 10.14 -28.02
CA MET A 1 -7.67 9.32 -28.86
C MET A 1 -7.34 7.84 -28.70
N LEU A 2 -7.72 7.21 -27.57
CA LEU A 2 -7.40 5.78 -27.31
C LEU A 2 -8.64 4.89 -27.19
N ARG A 3 -9.76 5.44 -26.72
CA ARG A 3 -11.03 4.70 -26.63
C ARG A 3 -11.74 4.57 -27.99
N ALA A 4 -11.63 5.60 -28.84
CA ALA A 4 -12.26 5.62 -30.16
C ALA A 4 -11.59 4.67 -31.17
N SER A 5 -10.33 4.33 -30.96
CA SER A 5 -9.59 3.38 -31.81
C SER A 5 -9.92 1.92 -31.52
N HIS A 6 -10.76 1.63 -30.51
CA HIS A 6 -11.23 0.27 -30.16
C HIS A 6 -10.12 -0.80 -30.07
N LEU A 7 -8.91 -0.39 -29.66
CA LEU A 7 -7.74 -1.28 -29.56
C LEU A 7 -7.86 -2.28 -28.41
N TRP A 8 -8.74 -2.01 -27.43
CA TRP A 8 -8.89 -2.80 -26.21
C TRP A 8 -10.34 -2.71 -25.70
N VAL A 9 -10.87 -3.85 -25.24
CA VAL A 9 -12.11 -3.95 -24.44
C VAL A 9 -11.79 -3.85 -22.93
N PRO A 10 -12.01 -2.68 -22.29
CA PRO A 10 -11.74 -2.51 -20.86
C PRO A 10 -12.63 -3.42 -20.02
N HIS A 11 -12.02 -3.99 -18.98
CA HIS A 11 -12.69 -4.86 -18.03
C HIS A 11 -12.84 -4.14 -16.67
N TRP A 12 -13.08 -4.90 -15.60
CA TRP A 12 -13.15 -4.34 -14.25
C TRP A 12 -11.77 -4.17 -13.61
N PHE A 13 -11.70 -3.23 -12.67
CA PHE A 13 -10.59 -3.05 -11.74
C PHE A 13 -11.12 -2.98 -10.31
N LYS A 14 -10.29 -3.35 -9.34
CA LYS A 14 -10.64 -3.24 -7.93
C LYS A 14 -10.34 -1.83 -7.43
N ALA A 15 -11.36 -1.15 -6.90
CA ALA A 15 -11.21 0.21 -6.37
C ALA A 15 -10.40 0.27 -5.06
N THR A 16 -10.18 -0.87 -4.40
CA THR A 16 -9.52 -0.96 -3.08
C THR A 16 -8.23 -1.76 -3.17
N ARG A 17 -7.20 -1.32 -2.46
CA ARG A 17 -5.92 -2.03 -2.38
C ARG A 17 -5.88 -2.90 -1.13
N TRP A 18 -5.47 -4.15 -1.27
CA TRP A 18 -5.17 -5.02 -0.14
C TRP A 18 -3.68 -4.97 0.16
N LEU A 19 -3.34 -4.95 1.44
CA LEU A 19 -1.98 -4.82 1.93
C LEU A 19 -1.72 -5.92 2.94
N ALA A 20 -0.62 -6.63 2.76
CA ALA A 20 -0.07 -7.56 3.74
C ALA A 20 1.30 -7.02 4.15
N TYR A 21 1.46 -6.76 5.44
CA TYR A 21 2.70 -6.24 6.00
C TYR A 21 2.91 -6.80 7.40
N TRP A 22 4.17 -6.80 7.83
CA TRP A 22 4.53 -7.21 9.18
C TRP A 22 4.07 -6.15 10.17
N ASP A 23 3.51 -6.56 11.30
CA ASP A 23 3.11 -5.69 12.41
C ASP A 23 4.31 -5.07 13.16
N VAL A 24 5.42 -4.85 12.47
CA VAL A 24 6.58 -4.04 12.94
C VAL A 24 6.58 -2.66 12.29
N TYR A 25 5.84 -2.50 11.19
CA TYR A 25 5.79 -1.25 10.43
C TYR A 25 4.54 -0.47 10.82
N ASP A 26 4.70 0.84 10.94
CA ASP A 26 3.59 1.77 11.05
C ASP A 26 3.47 2.65 9.81
N ARG A 27 2.28 3.20 9.62
CA ARG A 27 1.93 3.99 8.44
C ARG A 27 1.14 5.24 8.83
N PRO A 28 1.14 6.28 7.98
CA PRO A 28 0.26 7.42 8.16
C PRO A 28 -1.21 6.99 8.22
N GLU A 29 -1.97 7.57 9.15
CA GLU A 29 -3.42 7.34 9.26
C GLU A 29 -4.16 7.86 8.01
N ILE A 30 -3.67 8.99 7.47
CA ILE A 30 -4.17 9.58 6.22
C ILE A 30 -3.24 9.16 5.08
N VAL A 31 -3.75 8.30 4.20
CA VAL A 31 -3.01 7.85 3.01
C VAL A 31 -2.99 8.96 1.95
N PRO A 32 -1.86 9.21 1.28
CA PRO A 32 -1.81 10.14 0.17
C PRO A 32 -2.81 9.77 -0.94
N PRO A 33 -3.40 10.77 -1.64
CA PRO A 33 -4.38 10.52 -2.70
C PRO A 33 -3.81 9.71 -3.88
N TYR A 34 -2.49 9.74 -4.06
CA TYR A 34 -1.77 8.99 -5.09
C TYR A 34 -0.60 8.23 -4.47
N GLY A 35 -0.23 7.09 -5.04
CA GLY A 35 0.92 6.32 -4.55
C GLY A 35 0.68 5.58 -3.23
N ALA A 36 -0.59 5.28 -2.90
CA ALA A 36 -0.96 4.52 -1.71
C ALA A 36 -0.06 3.28 -1.55
N ALA A 37 0.48 3.07 -0.35
CA ALA A 37 1.41 1.98 -0.02
C ALA A 37 2.78 1.99 -0.72
N SER A 38 3.36 3.17 -0.99
CA SER A 38 4.82 3.21 -1.11
C SER A 38 5.45 2.78 0.22
N MET A 39 6.49 1.95 0.19
CA MET A 39 7.23 1.60 1.42
C MET A 39 8.00 2.81 1.97
N ASP A 40 8.26 3.82 1.14
CA ASP A 40 9.01 5.03 1.52
C ASP A 40 8.28 5.88 2.56
N ILE A 41 6.96 5.75 2.68
CA ILE A 41 6.15 6.49 3.65
C ILE A 41 5.97 5.75 4.99
N TRP A 42 6.45 4.51 5.10
CA TRP A 42 6.29 3.69 6.30
C TRP A 42 7.56 3.72 7.13
N TRP A 43 7.42 3.57 8.45
CA TRP A 43 8.55 3.51 9.37
C TRP A 43 8.45 2.30 10.28
N LEU A 44 9.59 1.92 10.85
CA LEU A 44 9.65 0.85 11.84
C LEU A 44 9.23 1.40 13.21
N ASP A 45 8.23 0.78 13.81
CA ASP A 45 7.86 1.03 15.21
C ASP A 45 8.62 0.03 16.10
N ARG A 46 9.57 0.56 16.89
CA ARG A 46 10.41 -0.26 17.77
C ARG A 46 9.58 -0.99 18.85
N ALA A 47 8.53 -0.38 19.37
CA ALA A 47 7.70 -1.00 20.41
C ALA A 47 6.92 -2.20 19.85
N LYS A 48 6.46 -2.09 18.60
CA LYS A 48 5.81 -3.21 17.91
C LYS A 48 6.82 -4.30 17.50
N ALA A 49 8.02 -3.92 17.09
CA ALA A 49 9.10 -4.86 16.80
C ALA A 49 9.52 -5.71 18.02
N GLU A 50 9.66 -5.08 19.19
CA GLU A 50 9.97 -5.76 20.45
C GLU A 50 8.85 -6.74 20.87
N LYS A 51 7.58 -6.35 20.70
CA LYS A 51 6.42 -7.22 20.96
C LYS A 51 6.41 -8.52 20.15
N ILE A 52 6.97 -8.48 18.95
CA ILE A 52 7.00 -9.62 18.02
C ILE A 52 8.26 -10.49 18.25
N GLY A 53 9.12 -10.13 19.21
CA GLY A 53 10.37 -10.84 19.49
C GLY A 53 11.42 -10.69 18.38
N LYS A 54 11.16 -9.80 17.40
CA LYS A 54 12.13 -9.36 16.39
C LYS A 54 12.76 -8.05 16.86
N GLY A 55 13.39 -8.10 18.03
CA GLY A 55 14.25 -7.02 18.49
C GLY A 55 15.36 -6.80 17.48
N ILE A 56 15.43 -5.58 16.93
CA ILE A 56 16.60 -5.10 16.17
C ILE A 56 17.55 -4.44 17.16
#